data_AF-A0AAE4A235-F1
#
_entry.id   AF-A0AAE4A235-F1
#
_cell.length_a   1.000
_cell.length_b   1.000
_cell.length_c   1.000
_cell.angle_alpha   90.00
_cell.angle_beta   90.00
_cell.angle_gamma   90.00
#
_symmetry.space_group_name_H-M   'P 1'
#
loop_
_entity.id
_entity.type
_entity.pdbx_description
1 polymer ?
#
loop_
_entity_poly.entity_id
_entity_poly.type
_entity_poly.pdbx_seq_one_letter_code
_entity_poly.pdbx_strand_id
1 'polypeptide(L)'
;MLPFAEIVDWGQLLEVVLVGLLAGTGISIAFSLVLLGAVRAGEAQQQSRPAAMAGYGAVALIGLAVCIGAIVFGISTMLSK
;
A
#
# COMPACT_ATOMS: atom_id res chain seq x y z
N MET A 1 23.26 26.18 -27.70
CA MET A 1 22.39 25.00 -27.48
C MET A 1 22.48 24.70 -25.99
N LEU A 2 21.41 24.96 -25.23
CA LEU A 2 21.44 24.94 -23.78
C LEU A 2 21.60 23.49 -23.26
N PRO A 3 22.50 23.22 -22.29
CA PRO A 3 22.73 21.89 -21.76
C PRO A 3 21.64 21.56 -20.73
N PHE A 4 20.42 21.30 -21.21
CA PHE A 4 19.32 20.83 -20.34
C PHE A 4 19.69 19.55 -19.57
N ALA A 5 20.69 18.80 -20.06
CA ALA A 5 21.24 17.63 -19.41
C ALA A 5 22.03 17.93 -18.12
N GLU A 6 22.52 19.15 -17.91
CA GLU A 6 23.30 19.54 -16.72
C GLU A 6 22.43 20.13 -15.60
N ILE A 7 21.23 20.61 -15.96
CA ILE A 7 20.23 21.16 -15.02
C ILE A 7 19.37 20.03 -14.42
N VAL A 8 19.20 18.94 -15.15
CA VAL A 8 18.35 17.82 -14.75
C VAL A 8 19.20 16.74 -14.11
N ASP A 9 19.00 16.53 -12.80
CA ASP A 9 19.55 15.38 -12.09
C ASP A 9 18.78 14.11 -12.50
N TRP A 10 19.29 13.43 -13.50
CA TRP A 10 18.75 12.16 -13.99
C TRP A 10 18.77 11.04 -12.95
N GLY A 11 19.67 11.11 -11.96
CA GLY A 11 19.72 10.17 -10.85
C GLY A 11 18.50 10.29 -9.96
N GLN A 12 18.16 11.52 -9.53
CA GLN A 12 16.95 11.77 -8.73
C GLN A 12 15.67 11.39 -9.49
N LEU A 13 15.59 11.68 -10.79
CA LEU A 13 14.41 11.32 -11.59
C LEU A 13 14.19 9.80 -11.60
N LEU A 14 15.25 9.02 -11.84
CA LEU A 14 15.15 7.56 -11.82
C LEU A 14 14.79 7.02 -10.45
N GLU A 15 15.32 7.61 -9.37
CA GLU A 15 14.98 7.24 -8.01
C GLU A 15 13.50 7.46 -7.70
N VAL A 16 12.94 8.62 -8.08
CA VAL A 16 11.50 8.91 -7.90
C VAL A 16 10.63 7.92 -8.67
N VAL A 17 11.02 7.58 -9.91
CA VAL A 17 10.29 6.58 -10.71
C VAL A 17 10.30 5.21 -10.03
N LEU A 18 11.45 4.77 -9.53
CA LEU A 18 11.61 3.49 -8.84
C LEU A 18 10.81 3.45 -7.54
N VAL A 19 10.92 4.50 -6.71
CA VAL A 19 10.21 4.61 -5.44
C VAL A 19 8.69 4.67 -5.69
N GLY A 20 8.24 5.42 -6.69
CA GLY A 20 6.84 5.49 -7.08
C GLY A 20 6.29 4.14 -7.54
N LEU A 21 7.07 3.40 -8.34
CA LEU A 21 6.70 2.07 -8.80
C LEU A 21 6.58 1.08 -7.64
N LEU A 22 7.56 1.07 -6.73
CA LEU A 22 7.55 0.21 -5.54
C LEU A 22 6.41 0.58 -4.59
N ALA A 23 6.14 1.86 -4.37
CA ALA A 23 5.04 2.31 -3.53
C ALA A 23 3.68 1.91 -4.13
N GLY A 24 3.46 2.18 -5.42
CA GLY A 24 2.21 1.84 -6.10
C GLY A 24 1.93 0.33 -6.12
N THR A 25 2.94 -0.47 -6.46
CA THR A 25 2.82 -1.94 -6.45
C THR A 25 2.63 -2.49 -5.02
N GLY A 26 3.38 -1.98 -4.05
CA GLY A 26 3.25 -2.35 -2.64
C GLY A 26 1.85 -2.09 -2.09
N ILE A 27 1.28 -0.91 -2.36
CA ILE A 27 -0.08 -0.57 -1.95
C ILE A 27 -1.12 -1.47 -2.64
N SER A 28 -0.94 -1.75 -3.93
CA SER A 28 -1.85 -2.64 -4.68
C SER A 28 -1.88 -4.06 -4.11
N ILE A 29 -0.71 -4.59 -3.73
CA ILE A 29 -0.59 -5.91 -3.08
C ILE A 29 -1.24 -5.87 -1.69
N ALA A 30 -0.96 -4.84 -0.89
CA ALA A 30 -1.55 -4.68 0.43
C ALA A 30 -3.09 -4.63 0.37
N PHE A 31 -3.65 -3.87 -0.57
CA PHE A 31 -5.08 -3.79 -0.77
C PHE A 31 -5.70 -5.10 -1.26
N SER A 32 -4.98 -5.86 -2.10
CA SER A 32 -5.42 -7.20 -2.53
C SER A 32 -5.54 -8.16 -1.34
N LEU A 33 -4.64 -8.06 -0.34
CA LEU A 33 -4.74 -8.83 0.90
C LEU A 33 -5.94 -8.42 1.75
N VAL A 34 -6.30 -7.13 1.76
CA VAL A 34 -7.53 -6.65 2.41
C VAL A 34 -8.76 -7.29 1.79
N LEU A 35 -8.85 -7.27 0.46
CA LEU A 35 -9.94 -7.89 -0.29
C LEU A 35 -10.03 -9.40 -0.03
N LEU A 36 -8.91 -10.11 -0.06
CA LEU A 36 -8.87 -11.54 0.28
C LEU A 36 -9.39 -11.80 1.69
N GLY A 37 -8.95 -11.03 2.69
CA GLY A 37 -9.43 -11.17 4.06
C GLY A 37 -10.91 -10.84 4.20
N ALA A 38 -11.38 -9.77 3.58
CA ALA A 38 -12.76 -9.31 3.66
C ALA A 38 -13.75 -10.30 3.00
N VAL A 39 -13.45 -10.76 1.79
CA VAL A 39 -14.30 -11.72 1.06
C VAL A 39 -14.37 -13.04 1.83
N ARG A 40 -13.21 -13.55 2.28
CA ARG A 40 -13.14 -14.86 2.93
C ARG A 40 -13.66 -14.86 4.36
N ALA A 41 -13.62 -13.72 5.06
CA ALA A 41 -14.32 -13.53 6.31
C ALA A 41 -15.85 -13.58 6.11
N GLY A 42 -16.37 -12.97 5.04
CA GLY A 42 -17.78 -13.04 4.67
C GLY A 42 -18.26 -14.46 4.35
N GLU A 43 -17.46 -15.23 3.61
CA GLU A 43 -17.74 -16.65 3.35
C GLU A 43 -17.73 -17.48 4.65
N ALA A 44 -16.76 -17.24 5.55
CA ALA A 44 -16.66 -17.94 6.82
C ALA A 44 -17.83 -17.61 7.78
N GLN A 45 -18.35 -16.39 7.72
CA GLN A 45 -19.56 -16.00 8.44
C GLN A 45 -20.78 -16.79 7.94
N GLN A 46 -20.94 -16.92 6.62
CA GLN A 46 -22.06 -17.68 6.04
C GLN A 46 -22.01 -19.17 6.39
N GLN A 47 -20.81 -19.73 6.53
CA GLN A 47 -20.62 -21.14 6.93
C GLN A 47 -20.64 -21.36 8.45
N SER A 48 -20.93 -20.34 9.26
CA SER A 48 -20.91 -20.41 10.73
C SER A 48 -19.58 -20.92 11.31
N ARG A 49 -18.44 -20.52 10.69
CA ARG A 49 -17.08 -20.92 11.10
C ARG A 49 -16.37 -19.73 11.80
N PRO A 50 -16.62 -19.49 13.09
CA PRO A 50 -16.18 -18.26 13.77
C PRO A 50 -14.65 -18.11 13.84
N ALA A 51 -13.91 -19.21 13.99
CA ALA A 51 -12.45 -19.17 14.03
C ALA A 51 -11.84 -18.74 12.68
N ALA A 52 -12.40 -19.18 11.56
CA ALA A 52 -11.95 -18.78 10.23
C ALA A 52 -12.33 -17.32 9.94
N MET A 53 -13.53 -16.89 10.35
CA MET A 53 -13.99 -15.51 10.22
C MET A 53 -13.05 -14.53 10.95
N ALA A 54 -12.66 -14.85 12.19
CA ALA A 54 -11.74 -14.02 12.97
C ALA A 54 -10.35 -13.95 12.31
N GLY A 55 -9.82 -15.08 11.82
CA GLY A 55 -8.51 -15.13 11.15
C GLY A 55 -8.46 -14.28 9.88
N TYR A 56 -9.43 -14.45 8.97
CA TYR A 56 -9.47 -13.67 7.73
C TYR A 56 -9.81 -12.19 7.98
N GLY A 57 -10.66 -11.89 8.97
CA GLY A 57 -10.93 -10.52 9.39
C GLY A 57 -9.68 -9.81 9.93
N ALA A 58 -8.84 -10.50 10.70
CA ALA A 58 -7.57 -9.93 11.17
C ALA A 58 -6.62 -9.60 10.02
N VAL A 59 -6.51 -10.47 9.01
CA VAL A 59 -5.71 -10.20 7.81
C VAL A 59 -6.22 -8.96 7.07
N ALA A 60 -7.54 -8.82 6.94
CA ALA A 60 -8.14 -7.64 6.32
C ALA A 60 -7.80 -6.35 7.09
N LEU A 61 -7.91 -6.38 8.41
CA LEU A 61 -7.59 -5.24 9.27
C LEU A 61 -6.10 -4.86 9.22
N ILE A 62 -5.20 -5.84 9.20
CA ILE A 62 -3.76 -5.60 9.10
C ILE A 62 -3.44 -4.95 7.75
N GLY A 63 -3.97 -5.47 6.64
CA GLY A 63 -3.75 -4.86 5.32
C GLY A 63 -4.29 -3.44 5.25
N LEU A 64 -5.45 -3.18 5.86
CA LEU A 64 -6.05 -1.85 5.91
C LEU A 64 -5.22 -0.89 6.77
N ALA A 65 -4.70 -1.35 7.90
CA ALA A 65 -3.79 -0.58 8.75
C ALA A 65 -2.49 -0.21 8.02
N VAL A 66 -1.94 -1.13 7.21
CA VAL A 66 -0.76 -0.85 6.36
C VAL A 66 -1.07 0.25 5.34
N CYS A 67 -2.20 0.18 4.64
CA CYS A 67 -2.60 1.21 3.69
C CYS A 67 -2.77 2.59 4.35
N ILE A 68 -3.48 2.64 5.49
CA ILE A 68 -3.66 3.88 6.25
C ILE A 68 -2.31 4.41 6.73
N GLY A 69 -1.46 3.53 7.28
CA GLY A 69 -0.12 3.89 7.74
C GLY A 69 0.74 4.49 6.63
N ALA A 70 0.70 3.91 5.42
CA ALA A 70 1.40 4.45 4.26
C ALA A 70 0.91 5.85 3.86
N ILE A 71 -0.41 6.08 3.89
CA ILE A 71 -1.00 7.40 3.59
C ILE A 71 -0.57 8.42 4.64
N VAL A 72 -0.72 8.09 5.93
CA VAL A 72 -0.36 8.98 7.04
C VAL A 72 1.14 9.30 7.01
N PHE A 73 1.99 8.32 6.73
CA PHE A 73 3.42 8.51 6.57
C PHE A 73 3.76 9.44 5.40
N GLY A 74 3.09 9.28 4.25
CA GLY A 74 3.26 10.19 3.11
C GLY A 74 2.88 11.62 3.45
N ILE A 75 1.74 11.82 4.11
CA ILE A 75 1.25 13.14 4.53
C ILE A 75 2.18 13.77 5.57
N SER A 76 2.59 13.02 6.60
CA SER A 76 3.46 13.54 7.65
C SER A 76 4.83 13.95 7.10
N THR A 77 5.36 13.18 6.15
CA THR A 77 6.63 13.48 5.47
C THR A 77 6.52 14.72 4.60
N MET A 78 5.37 14.98 3.97
CA MET A 78 5.13 16.24 3.25
C MET A 78 5.00 17.45 4.18
N LEU A 79 4.35 17.28 5.34
CA LEU A 79 4.10 18.36 6.30
C LEU A 79 5.31 18.69 7.19
N SER A 80 6.19 17.73 7.42
CA SER A 80 7.38 17.89 8.28
C SER A 80 8.63 18.31 7.50
N LYS A 81 8.48 18.68 6.23
CA LYS A 81 9.55 19.08 5.32
C LYS A 81 9.54 20.59 5.08
#